data_AF-A0A968F6S2-F1
#
_entry.id   AF-A0A968F6S2-F1
#
_cell.length_a   1.000
_cell.length_b   1.000
_cell.length_c   1.000
_cell.angle_alpha   90.00
_cell.angle_beta   90.00
_cell.angle_gamma   90.00
#
_symmetry.space_group_name_H-M   'P 1'
#
loop_
_entity.id
_entity.type
_entity.pdbx_description
1 polymer ?
#
loop_
_entity_poly.entity_id
_entity_poly.type
_entity_poly.pdbx_seq_one_letter_code
_entity_poly.pdbx_strand_id
1 'polypeptide(L)'
;MLILTRKLGESITIGDNIKVTVLGIYGRQVRLGIEAPLKVVVHREEIYVKIQKENRKASKTDKEDLDNAVDYLKGKYKNEIKKTDSKPKMRYRDDRGKRPPKP
;
A
#
# COMPACT_ATOMS: atom_id res chain seq x y z
N MET A 1 -14.36 22.80 15.55
CA MET A 1 -13.19 22.27 16.27
C MET A 1 -13.56 22.14 17.74
N LEU A 2 -13.44 20.95 18.33
CA LEU A 2 -13.68 20.73 19.77
C LEU A 2 -12.32 20.66 20.49
N ILE A 3 -12.18 21.36 21.62
CA ILE A 3 -10.92 21.46 22.36
C ILE A 3 -11.10 20.79 23.72
N LEU A 4 -10.25 19.82 24.02
CA LEU A 4 -10.27 19.07 25.27
C LEU A 4 -8.85 19.01 25.84
N THR A 5 -8.72 19.33 27.12
CA THR A 5 -7.44 19.17 27.86
C THR A 5 -7.47 17.84 28.58
N ARG A 6 -6.49 16.98 28.31
CA ARG A 6 -6.31 15.67 28.96
C ARG A 6 -4.98 15.60 29.68
N LYS A 7 -4.96 14.90 30.82
CA LYS A 7 -3.74 14.56 31.55
C LYS A 7 -3.16 13.23 31.04
N LEU A 8 -1.95 12.90 31.50
CA LEU A 8 -1.34 11.59 31.26
C LEU A 8 -2.25 10.45 31.74
N GLY A 9 -2.45 9.45 30.89
CA GLY A 9 -3.32 8.29 31.16
C GLY A 9 -4.81 8.54 30.87
N GLU A 10 -5.24 9.78 30.65
CA GLU A 10 -6.62 10.05 30.27
C GLU A 10 -6.87 9.78 28.78
N SER A 11 -8.12 9.46 28.45
CA SER A 11 -8.54 9.15 27.09
C SER A 11 -9.73 9.97 26.62
N ILE A 12 -9.88 10.04 25.30
CA ILE A 12 -10.97 10.69 24.57
C ILE A 12 -11.59 9.63 23.67
N THR A 13 -12.90 9.49 23.71
CA THR A 13 -13.65 8.58 22.85
C THR A 13 -14.34 9.36 21.72
N ILE A 14 -14.22 8.88 20.48
CA ILE A 14 -14.85 9.46 19.29
C ILE A 14 -15.82 8.43 18.71
N GLY A 15 -17.12 8.72 18.76
CA GLY A 15 -18.16 7.73 18.50
C GLY A 15 -18.03 6.53 19.44
N ASP A 16 -18.33 5.33 18.94
CA ASP A 16 -18.36 4.12 19.77
C ASP A 16 -17.10 3.26 19.66
N ASN A 17 -16.24 3.51 18.66
CA ASN A 17 -15.19 2.58 18.26
C ASN A 17 -13.77 3.18 18.27
N ILE A 18 -13.62 4.49 18.48
CA ILE A 18 -12.31 5.14 18.45
C ILE A 18 -11.99 5.67 19.85
N LYS A 19 -10.82 5.31 20.37
CA LYS A 19 -10.30 5.80 21.65
C LYS A 19 -8.90 6.35 21.45
N VAL A 20 -8.67 7.56 21.93
CA VAL A 20 -7.38 8.24 21.89
C VAL A 20 -6.90 8.43 23.32
N THR A 21 -5.75 7.86 23.66
CA THR A 21 -5.19 7.88 25.01
C THR A 21 -3.88 8.65 25.04
N VAL A 22 -3.69 9.52 26.02
CA VAL A 22 -2.42 10.22 26.23
C VAL A 22 -1.47 9.31 27.01
N LEU A 23 -0.49 8.72 26.32
CA LEU A 23 0.45 7.75 26.92
C LEU A 23 1.63 8.43 27.61
N GLY A 24 2.07 9.57 27.09
CA GLY A 24 3.32 10.20 27.51
C GLY A 24 3.43 11.64 27.02
N ILE A 25 4.10 12.49 27.79
CA ILE A 25 4.45 13.86 27.40
C ILE A 25 5.95 14.00 27.60
N TYR A 26 6.66 14.30 26.52
CA TYR A 26 8.11 14.46 26.48
C TYR A 26 8.44 15.87 25.98
N GLY A 27 8.52 16.81 26.91
CA GLY A 27 8.73 18.23 26.60
C GLY A 27 7.61 18.76 25.71
N ARG A 28 7.89 18.92 24.40
CA ARG A 28 6.93 19.41 23.39
C ARG A 28 6.24 18.29 22.60
N GLN A 29 6.66 17.04 22.77
CA GLN A 29 6.09 15.90 22.07
C GLN A 29 5.11 15.16 22.96
N VAL A 30 4.00 14.70 22.38
CA VAL A 30 2.99 13.91 23.08
C VAL A 30 2.89 12.54 22.40
N ARG A 31 2.99 11.47 23.18
CA ARG A 31 2.69 10.12 22.73
C ARG A 31 1.20 9.88 22.87
N LEU A 32 0.54 9.68 21.73
CA LEU A 32 -0.87 9.33 21.65
C LEU A 32 -0.98 7.86 21.26
N GLY A 33 -1.77 7.11 22.03
CA GLY A 33 -2.29 5.80 21.63
C GLY A 33 -3.63 6.00 20.94
N ILE A 34 -3.83 5.38 19.78
CA ILE A 34 -5.09 5.44 19.05
C ILE A 34 -5.57 4.00 18.85
N GLU A 35 -6.68 3.66 19.48
CA GLU A 35 -7.41 2.41 19.26
C GLU A 35 -8.56 2.72 18.30
N ALA A 36 -8.57 2.07 17.15
CA ALA A 36 -9.62 2.20 16.15
C ALA A 36 -9.84 0.85 15.46
N PRO A 37 -11.05 0.55 14.95
CA PRO A 37 -11.31 -0.68 14.22
C PRO A 37 -10.59 -0.68 12.88
N LEU A 38 -10.31 -1.86 12.33
CA LEU A 38 -9.59 -2.06 11.06
C LEU A 38 -10.19 -1.32 9.86
N LYS A 39 -11.50 -1.06 9.89
CA LYS A 39 -12.21 -0.31 8.84
C LYS A 39 -11.84 1.18 8.81
N VAL A 40 -11.34 1.74 9.91
CA VAL A 40 -10.93 3.14 10.02
C VAL A 40 -9.41 3.21 9.92
N VAL A 41 -8.92 3.80 8.83
CA VAL A 41 -7.49 3.97 8.62
C VAL A 41 -7.00 5.20 9.39
N VAL A 42 -5.93 5.03 10.17
CA VAL A 42 -5.31 6.10 10.95
C VAL A 42 -3.99 6.49 10.29
N HIS A 43 -3.85 7.77 9.94
CA HIS A 43 -2.65 8.33 9.33
C HIS A 43 -2.16 9.54 10.12
N ARG A 44 -0.88 9.85 9.97
CA ARG A 44 -0.36 11.16 10.37
C ARG A 44 -0.79 12.19 9.33
N GLU A 45 -1.12 13.39 9.79
CA GLU A 45 -1.69 14.46 8.96
C GLU A 45 -0.81 14.77 7.74
N GLU A 46 0.49 14.92 7.95
CA GLU A 46 1.45 15.25 6.90
C GLU A 46 1.53 14.17 5.81
N ILE A 47 1.32 12.91 6.19
CA ILE A 47 1.30 11.79 5.25
C ILE A 47 -0.02 11.78 4.48
N TYR A 48 -1.13 11.98 5.18
CA TYR A 48 -2.46 12.01 4.58
C TYR A 48 -2.60 13.11 3.52
N VAL A 49 -2.12 14.32 3.83
CA VAL A 49 -2.12 15.46 2.89
C VAL A 49 -1.27 15.16 1.66
N LYS A 50 -0.10 14.53 1.82
CA LYS A 50 0.76 14.14 0.70
C LYS A 50 0.09 13.11 -0.20
N ILE A 51 -0.50 12.06 0.38
CA ILE A 51 -1.22 11.02 -0.38
C ILE A 51 -2.36 11.66 -1.18
N GLN A 52 -3.18 12.50 -0.56
CA GLN A 52 -4.26 13.18 -1.28
C GLN A 52 -3.75 14.05 -2.42
N LYS A 53 -2.67 14.81 -2.20
CA LYS A 53 -2.10 15.67 -3.24
C LYS A 53 -1.60 14.85 -4.42
N GLU A 54 -0.94 13.72 -4.16
CA GLU A 54 -0.41 12.85 -5.20
C GLU A 54 -1.53 12.14 -5.97
N ASN A 55 -2.55 11.64 -5.28
CA ASN A 55 -3.74 11.05 -5.91
C ASN A 55 -4.43 12.06 -6.84
N ARG A 56 -4.55 13.33 -6.43
CA ARG A 56 -5.12 14.39 -7.28
C ARG A 56 -4.28 14.73 -8.50
N LYS A 57 -2.95 14.60 -8.42
CA LYS A 57 -2.09 14.78 -9.59
C LYS A 57 -2.24 13.61 -10.55
N ALA A 58 -2.22 12.38 -10.02
CA ALA A 58 -2.40 11.18 -10.82
C ALA A 58 -3.76 11.13 -11.52
N SER A 59 -4.81 11.70 -10.92
CA SER A 59 -6.13 11.79 -11.58
C SER A 59 -6.21 12.83 -12.71
N LYS A 60 -5.22 13.73 -12.84
CA LYS A 60 -5.22 14.82 -13.82
C LYS A 60 -4.35 14.54 -15.05
N THR A 61 -3.97 13.30 -15.29
CA THR A 61 -3.14 12.92 -16.43
C THR A 61 -3.90 13.11 -17.74
N ASP A 62 -3.25 13.77 -18.71
CA ASP A 62 -3.83 14.01 -20.04
C ASP A 62 -3.81 12.73 -20.89
N LYS A 63 -4.72 12.65 -21.86
CA LYS A 63 -4.84 11.48 -22.74
C LYS A 63 -3.54 11.22 -23.54
N GLU A 64 -2.84 12.29 -23.90
CA GLU A 64 -1.57 12.23 -24.63
C GLU A 64 -0.47 11.53 -23.81
N ASP A 65 -0.41 11.77 -22.50
CA ASP A 65 0.55 11.10 -21.60
C ASP A 65 0.27 9.59 -21.51
N LEU A 66 -1.02 9.20 -21.55
CA LEU A 66 -1.42 7.80 -21.54
C LEU A 66 -1.04 7.09 -22.85
N ASP A 67 -1.26 7.75 -24.00
CA ASP A 67 -0.91 7.20 -25.31
C ASP A 67 0.61 7.01 -25.43
N ASN A 68 1.40 8.00 -24.99
CA ASN A 68 2.86 7.91 -24.93
C ASN A 68 3.34 6.78 -24.00
N ALA A 69 2.69 6.58 -22.85
CA ALA A 69 3.03 5.51 -21.92
C ALA A 69 2.73 4.12 -22.52
N VAL A 70 1.61 3.96 -23.22
CA VAL A 70 1.24 2.71 -23.91
C VAL A 70 2.26 2.36 -24.99
N ASP A 71 2.71 3.35 -25.76
CA ASP A 71 3.70 3.14 -26.83
C ASP A 71 5.07 2.75 -26.27
N TYR A 72 5.48 3.36 -25.15
CA TYR A 72 6.70 2.98 -24.45
C TYR A 72 6.66 1.54 -23.91
N LEU A 73 5.52 1.13 -23.33
CA LEU A 73 5.33 -0.24 -22.82
C LEU A 73 5.30 -1.29 -23.96
N LYS A 74 4.64 -0.99 -25.08
CA LYS A 74 4.65 -1.85 -26.28
C LYS A 74 6.07 -1.99 -26.88
N GLY A 75 6.86 -0.91 -26.86
CA GLY A 75 8.25 -0.91 -27.30
C GLY A 75 9.14 -1.84 -26.48
N LYS A 76 8.97 -1.86 -25.15
CA LYS A 76 9.67 -2.81 -24.27
C LYS A 76 9.27 -4.26 -24.54
N TYR A 77 7.98 -4.54 -24.69
CA TYR A 77 7.48 -5.91 -24.98
C TYR A 77 8.04 -6.48 -26.28
N LYS A 78 8.14 -5.69 -27.36
CA LYS A 78 8.75 -6.13 -28.62
C LYS A 78 10.25 -6.45 -28.49
N ASN A 79 10.97 -5.75 -27.63
CA ASN A 79 12.41 -5.96 -27.41
C ASN A 79 12.70 -7.17 -26.51
N GLU A 80 11.80 -7.52 -25.59
CA GLU A 80 11.90 -8.74 -24.77
C GLU A 80 11.53 -10.00 -25.56
N ILE A 81 10.53 -9.92 -26.45
CA ILE A 81 10.18 -11.04 -27.35
C ILE A 81 11.34 -11.35 -28.32
N LYS A 82 12.00 -10.33 -28.88
CA LYS A 82 13.19 -10.53 -29.75
C LYS A 82 14.42 -11.09 -29.01
N LYS A 83 14.51 -10.95 -27.68
CA LYS A 83 15.58 -11.57 -26.86
C LYS A 83 15.27 -13.00 -26.46
N THR A 84 14.00 -13.44 -26.52
CA THR A 84 13.55 -14.77 -26.08
C THR A 84 13.39 -15.77 -27.22
N ASP A 85 13.58 -15.36 -28.47
CA ASP A 85 13.63 -16.26 -29.65
C ASP A 85 14.86 -17.20 -29.68
N SER A 86 15.82 -17.05 -28.75
CA SER A 86 16.80 -18.10 -28.43
C SER A 86 16.17 -19.15 -27.51
N LYS A 87 15.15 -19.87 -27.99
CA LYS A 87 14.42 -20.93 -27.25
C LYS A 87 15.37 -21.80 -26.42
N PRO A 88 15.32 -21.80 -25.08
CA PRO A 88 15.87 -22.89 -24.29
C PRO A 88 15.01 -24.12 -24.59
N LYS A 89 15.61 -25.18 -25.16
CA LYS A 89 14.93 -26.48 -25.32
C LYS A 89 14.54 -27.02 -23.93
N MET A 90 13.32 -26.76 -23.51
CA MET A 90 12.75 -27.34 -22.29
C MET A 90 12.48 -28.83 -22.58
N ARG A 91 13.41 -29.70 -22.18
CA ARG A 91 13.19 -31.15 -22.21
C ARG A 91 12.27 -31.48 -21.04
N TYR A 92 11.00 -31.75 -21.31
CA TYR A 92 10.18 -32.46 -20.34
C TYR A 92 10.79 -33.86 -20.16
N ARG A 93 11.17 -34.20 -18.92
CA ARG A 93 11.37 -35.59 -18.54
C ARG A 93 9.98 -36.16 -18.40
N ASP A 94 9.65 -37.09 -19.28
CA ASP A 94 8.32 -37.70 -19.38
C ASP A 94 8.13 -38.64 -18.17
N ASP A 95 7.94 -38.08 -16.97
CA ASP A 95 7.69 -38.84 -15.73
C ASP A 95 6.22 -39.24 -15.65
N ARG A 96 5.74 -39.89 -16.71
CA ARG A 96 4.49 -40.66 -16.71
C ARG A 96 4.77 -42.02 -16.10
N GLY A 97 4.72 -42.09 -14.77
CA GLY A 97 4.49 -43.35 -14.06
C GLY A 97 5.52 -43.65 -12.99
N LYS A 98 5.17 -43.30 -11.75
CA LYS A 98 5.22 -44.16 -10.55
C LYS A 98 4.82 -43.31 -9.35
N ARG A 99 3.54 -43.37 -8.97
CA ARG A 99 3.16 -42.95 -7.61
C ARG A 99 3.75 -44.00 -6.64
N PRO A 100 4.48 -43.60 -5.59
CA PRO A 100 4.94 -44.55 -4.59
C PRO A 100 3.74 -45.15 -3.84
N PRO A 101 3.80 -46.44 -3.43
CA PRO A 101 2.74 -47.03 -2.62
C PRO A 101 2.73 -46.37 -1.24
N LYS A 102 1.53 -46.11 -0.71
CA LYS A 102 1.35 -45.60 0.65
C LYS A 102 1.50 -46.75 1.67
N PRO A 103 2.06 -46.48 2.86
CA PRO A 103 2.09 -47.44 3.96
C PRO A 103 0.70 -47.73 4.52
#